data_AF-A0A3A8QN61-F1
#
_entry.id   AF-A0A3A8QN61-F1
#
_cell.length_a   1.000
_cell.length_b   1.000
_cell.length_c   1.000
_cell.angle_alpha   90.00
_cell.angle_beta   90.00
_cell.angle_gamma   90.00
#
_symmetry.space_group_name_H-M   'P 1'
#
loop_
_entity.id
_entity.type
_entity.pdbx_description
1 polymer ?
#
loop_
_entity_poly.entity_id
_entity_poly.type
_entity_poly.pdbx_seq_one_letter_code
_entity_poly.pdbx_strand_id
1 'polypeptide(L)'
;MAWLELPRDKAGFVRRECPRCQRAFKTRPSRHDAGMLQRLLAGYFPFENLHEAYTAEELPAWHCLYCGHRALPDAWLTPEQSAHVEHMARAWANHVRYEQLAYVHRTLSQNPRPTFVSVAPEPLPRPLPPDEELLRTLPMVCCGEEVQAAWEWDQPMVCPRCGAHHGGLSGRQQVQLEFVRE
;
A
#
# COMPACT_ATOMS: atom_id res chain seq x y z
N MET A 1 -10.15 18.37 -3.05
CA MET A 1 -10.19 17.15 -3.90
C MET A 1 -9.78 16.00 -3.00
N ALA A 2 -10.56 14.92 -2.95
CA ALA A 2 -10.17 13.71 -2.23
C ALA A 2 -9.55 12.74 -3.24
N TRP A 3 -8.33 12.30 -2.99
CA TRP A 3 -7.62 11.29 -3.79
C TRP A 3 -7.18 10.16 -2.86
N LEU A 4 -7.06 8.95 -3.42
CA LEU A 4 -6.56 7.80 -2.69
C LEU A 4 -5.05 7.73 -2.77
N GLU A 5 -4.38 7.76 -1.62
CA GLU A 5 -2.93 7.60 -1.52
C GLU A 5 -2.58 6.82 -0.25
N LEU A 6 -1.49 6.06 -0.30
CA LEU A 6 -0.94 5.42 0.88
C LEU A 6 -0.19 6.45 1.73
N PRO A 7 -0.43 6.50 3.05
CA PRO A 7 0.25 7.44 3.92
C PRO A 7 1.76 7.20 3.89
N ARG A 8 2.50 8.31 3.76
CA ARG A 8 3.96 8.32 3.75
C ARG A 8 4.47 8.95 5.03
N ASP A 9 5.67 8.58 5.44
CA ASP A 9 6.38 9.29 6.49
C ASP A 9 7.09 10.55 5.94
N LYS A 10 7.75 11.29 6.85
CA LYS A 10 8.50 12.52 6.50
C LYS A 10 9.64 12.28 5.50
N ALA A 11 10.17 11.05 5.42
CA ALA A 11 11.22 10.66 4.48
C ALA A 11 10.64 10.08 3.17
N GLY A 12 9.31 10.01 3.05
CA GLY A 12 8.59 9.55 1.89
C GLY A 12 8.43 8.03 1.80
N PHE A 13 8.64 7.28 2.89
CA PHE A 13 8.45 5.83 2.92
C PHE A 13 7.01 5.44 3.26
N VAL A 14 6.55 4.32 2.71
CA VAL A 14 5.20 3.77 2.91
C VAL A 14 5.27 2.58 3.85
N ARG A 15 4.41 2.56 4.86
CA ARG A 15 4.29 1.44 5.80
C ARG A 15 3.66 0.21 5.13
N ARG A 16 4.26 -0.94 5.41
CA ARG A 16 3.83 -2.29 5.00
C ARG A 16 3.73 -3.18 6.21
N GLU A 17 2.81 -4.12 6.18
CA GLU A 17 2.67 -5.15 7.21
C GLU A 17 2.77 -6.54 6.57
N CYS A 18 3.52 -7.44 7.20
CA CYS A 18 3.61 -8.80 6.70
C CYS A 18 2.36 -9.61 7.06
N PRO A 19 1.67 -10.25 6.09
CA PRO A 19 0.47 -11.05 6.39
C PRO A 19 0.80 -12.32 7.18
N ARG A 20 2.07 -12.75 7.22
CA ARG A 20 2.52 -13.95 7.95
C ARG A 20 2.97 -13.64 9.37
N CYS A 21 3.88 -12.68 9.53
CA CYS A 21 4.50 -12.40 10.84
C CYS A 21 4.01 -11.11 11.49
N GLN A 22 3.09 -10.37 10.84
CA GLN A 22 2.45 -9.15 11.32
C GLN A 22 3.41 -8.02 11.70
N ARG A 23 4.69 -8.14 11.35
CA ARG A 23 5.67 -7.08 11.57
C ARG A 23 5.54 -6.00 10.51
N ALA A 24 5.58 -4.75 10.97
CA ALA A 24 5.63 -3.58 10.13
C ALA A 24 7.07 -3.23 9.71
N PHE A 25 7.21 -2.81 8.47
CA PHE A 25 8.41 -2.21 7.90
C PHE A 25 7.99 -1.17 6.88
N LYS A 26 8.93 -0.36 6.37
CA LYS A 26 8.61 0.63 5.35
C LYS A 26 9.48 0.48 4.12
N THR A 27 8.90 0.76 2.96
CA THR A 27 9.59 0.73 1.66
C THR A 27 9.41 2.07 0.97
N ARG A 28 10.27 2.37 -0.01
CA ARG A 28 9.97 3.44 -0.97
C ARG A 28 8.67 3.14 -1.72
N PRO A 29 7.88 4.17 -2.11
CA PRO A 29 6.79 4.00 -3.04
C PRO A 29 7.31 3.43 -4.36
N SER A 30 6.54 2.54 -4.98
CA SER A 30 6.89 1.99 -6.28
C SER A 30 5.72 2.13 -7.25
N ARG A 31 5.99 2.06 -8.56
CA ARG A 31 4.95 2.06 -9.60
C ARG A 31 3.86 0.99 -9.39
N HIS A 32 4.17 -0.09 -8.67
CA HIS A 32 3.24 -1.18 -8.40
C HIS A 32 2.23 -0.84 -7.31
N ASP A 33 2.43 0.22 -6.54
CA ASP A 33 1.48 0.64 -5.50
C ASP A 33 0.16 1.11 -6.08
N ALA A 34 0.20 1.84 -7.20
CA ALA A 34 -0.99 2.24 -7.92
C ALA A 34 -1.77 1.02 -8.43
N GLY A 35 -1.09 0.07 -9.09
CA GLY A 35 -1.72 -1.16 -9.58
C GLY A 35 -2.28 -2.04 -8.46
N MET A 36 -1.59 -2.10 -7.32
CA MET A 36 -2.08 -2.76 -6.10
C MET A 36 -3.37 -2.11 -5.58
N LEU A 37 -3.38 -0.79 -5.41
CA LEU A 37 -4.56 -0.05 -4.96
C LEU A 37 -5.73 -0.23 -5.94
N GLN A 38 -5.46 -0.18 -7.25
CA GLN A 38 -6.46 -0.37 -8.29
C GLN A 38 -7.07 -1.77 -8.26
N ARG A 39 -6.24 -2.81 -8.09
CA ARG A 39 -6.71 -4.19 -7.90
C ARG A 39 -7.59 -4.32 -6.66
N LEU A 40 -7.20 -3.71 -5.53
CA LEU A 40 -7.99 -3.74 -4.31
C LEU A 40 -9.32 -3.02 -4.49
N LEU A 41 -9.30 -1.82 -5.08
CA LEU A 41 -10.51 -1.05 -5.43
C LEU A 41 -11.46 -1.84 -6.31
N ALA A 42 -10.95 -2.59 -7.29
CA ALA A 42 -11.75 -3.43 -8.16
C ALA A 42 -12.48 -4.57 -7.44
N GLY A 43 -11.98 -5.01 -6.28
CA GLY A 43 -12.70 -5.95 -5.42
C GLY A 43 -13.95 -5.36 -4.77
N TYR A 44 -14.00 -4.03 -4.62
CA TYR A 44 -15.09 -3.32 -3.93
C TYR A 44 -16.01 -2.55 -4.86
N PHE A 45 -15.54 -2.19 -6.06
CA PHE A 45 -16.27 -1.41 -7.04
C PHE A 45 -16.22 -2.09 -8.42
N PRO A 46 -17.38 -2.37 -9.05
CA PRO A 46 -17.41 -2.98 -10.37
C PRO A 46 -16.98 -1.94 -11.43
N PHE A 47 -15.76 -2.08 -11.93
CA PHE A 47 -15.30 -1.33 -13.10
C PHE A 47 -15.78 -2.03 -14.38
N GLU A 48 -16.44 -1.30 -15.27
CA GLU A 48 -16.87 -1.83 -16.58
C GLU A 48 -15.68 -2.37 -17.39
N ASN A 49 -14.52 -1.71 -17.27
CA ASN A 49 -13.29 -2.06 -17.97
C ASN A 49 -12.22 -2.65 -17.03
N LEU A 50 -12.61 -3.54 -16.12
CA LEU A 50 -11.67 -4.13 -15.16
C LEU A 50 -10.46 -4.82 -15.83
N HIS A 51 -10.65 -5.40 -17.02
CA HIS A 51 -9.58 -6.03 -17.78
C HIS A 51 -8.53 -5.05 -18.33
N GLU A 52 -8.85 -3.75 -18.42
CA GLU A 52 -7.91 -2.68 -18.78
C GLU A 52 -7.13 -2.17 -17.55
N ALA A 53 -7.55 -2.55 -16.34
CA ALA A 53 -7.05 -1.98 -15.10
C ALA A 53 -5.71 -2.57 -14.65
N TYR A 54 -5.50 -3.88 -14.84
CA TYR A 54 -4.25 -4.56 -14.50
C TYR A 54 -4.12 -5.90 -15.24
N THR A 55 -2.89 -6.29 -15.58
CA THR A 55 -2.59 -7.70 -15.85
C THR A 55 -1.93 -8.33 -14.63
N ALA A 56 -2.27 -9.57 -14.28
CA ALA A 56 -1.71 -10.24 -13.10
C ALA A 56 -0.18 -10.45 -13.21
N GLU A 57 0.34 -10.43 -14.44
CA GLU A 57 1.77 -10.53 -14.77
C GLU A 57 2.55 -9.24 -14.41
N GLU A 58 1.88 -8.11 -14.21
CA GLU A 58 2.50 -6.82 -13.90
C GLU A 58 2.78 -6.58 -12.41
N LEU A 59 2.19 -7.36 -11.51
CA LEU A 59 2.35 -7.17 -10.06
C LEU A 59 3.36 -8.17 -9.47
N PRO A 60 4.65 -7.81 -9.36
CA PRO A 60 5.65 -8.72 -8.82
C PRO A 60 5.35 -8.98 -7.34
N ALA A 61 5.47 -10.23 -6.91
CA ALA A 61 5.40 -10.57 -5.50
C ALA A 61 6.52 -9.87 -4.72
N TRP A 62 6.19 -9.45 -3.49
CA TRP A 62 7.14 -8.86 -2.56
C TRP A 62 7.50 -9.85 -1.46
N HIS A 63 8.55 -9.54 -0.72
CA HIS A 63 9.04 -10.33 0.39
C HIS A 63 8.97 -9.54 1.70
N CYS A 64 8.74 -10.24 2.81
CA CYS A 64 8.81 -9.63 4.13
C CYS A 64 10.26 -9.31 4.45
N LEU A 65 10.51 -8.07 4.90
CA LEU A 65 11.83 -7.63 5.35
C LEU A 65 12.45 -8.54 6.42
N TYR A 66 11.62 -9.14 7.27
CA TYR A 66 12.06 -9.91 8.43
C TYR A 66 12.02 -11.43 8.18
N CYS A 67 10.84 -11.98 7.87
CA CYS A 67 10.65 -13.43 7.78
C CYS A 67 10.80 -14.00 6.36
N GLY A 68 11.03 -13.14 5.36
CA GLY A 68 11.16 -13.55 3.95
C GLY A 68 9.90 -14.09 3.31
N HIS A 69 8.74 -14.05 3.98
CA HIS A 69 7.47 -14.51 3.41
C HIS A 69 7.17 -13.77 2.10
N ARG A 70 6.77 -14.51 1.07
CA ARG A 70 6.46 -13.99 -0.25
C ARG A 70 4.94 -13.90 -0.45
N ALA A 71 4.45 -12.74 -0.85
CA ALA A 71 3.03 -12.52 -1.12
C ALA A 71 2.83 -11.49 -2.24
N LEU A 72 1.63 -11.46 -2.83
CA LEU A 72 1.25 -10.45 -3.79
C LEU A 72 1.22 -9.04 -3.14
N PRO A 73 1.42 -7.96 -3.92
CA PRO A 73 1.52 -6.60 -3.39
C PRO A 73 0.35 -6.18 -2.47
N ASP A 74 -0.88 -6.58 -2.78
CA ASP A 74 -2.10 -6.22 -2.04
C ASP A 74 -2.12 -6.79 -0.61
N ALA A 75 -1.40 -7.87 -0.36
CA ALA A 75 -1.30 -8.49 0.96
C ALA A 75 -0.40 -7.73 1.96
N TRP A 76 0.27 -6.65 1.52
CA TRP A 76 1.22 -5.90 2.34
C TRP A 76 0.65 -4.61 2.93
N LEU A 77 -0.62 -4.31 2.68
CA LEU A 77 -1.30 -3.20 3.33
C LEU A 77 -1.52 -3.51 4.81
N THR A 78 -1.37 -2.48 5.63
CA THR A 78 -1.81 -2.54 7.03
C THR A 78 -3.33 -2.69 7.09
N PRO A 79 -3.89 -3.16 8.22
CA PRO A 79 -5.34 -3.19 8.42
C PRO A 79 -6.01 -1.81 8.26
N GLU A 80 -5.38 -0.74 8.74
CA GLU A 80 -5.89 0.64 8.61
C GLU A 80 -5.93 1.09 7.15
N GLN A 81 -4.84 0.86 6.39
CA GLN A 81 -4.79 1.18 4.96
C GLN A 81 -5.87 0.40 4.18
N SER A 82 -6.03 -0.90 4.47
CA SER A 82 -7.04 -1.74 3.80
C SER A 82 -8.46 -1.23 4.08
N ALA A 83 -8.77 -0.92 5.33
CA ALA A 83 -10.06 -0.36 5.72
C ALA A 83 -10.33 1.01 5.06
N HIS A 84 -9.30 1.85 4.94
CA HIS A 84 -9.41 3.13 4.25
C HIS A 84 -9.72 2.97 2.76
N VAL A 85 -9.04 2.05 2.06
CA VAL A 85 -9.31 1.77 0.64
C VAL A 85 -10.74 1.27 0.45
N GLU A 86 -11.21 0.36 1.30
CA GLU A 86 -12.59 -0.12 1.26
C GLU A 86 -13.60 1.03 1.48
N HIS A 87 -13.38 1.86 2.49
CA HIS A 87 -14.26 2.98 2.79
C HIS A 87 -14.31 3.99 1.63
N MET A 88 -13.16 4.28 1.01
CA MET A 88 -13.07 5.11 -0.18
C MET A 88 -13.86 4.51 -1.36
N ALA A 89 -13.69 3.21 -1.62
CA ALA A 89 -14.40 2.52 -2.69
C ALA A 89 -15.93 2.60 -2.52
N ARG A 90 -16.42 2.37 -1.30
CA ARG A 90 -17.85 2.48 -0.96
C ARG A 90 -18.36 3.91 -1.14
N ALA A 91 -17.57 4.90 -0.71
CA ALA A 91 -17.95 6.31 -0.85
C ALA A 91 -18.01 6.76 -2.31
N TRP A 92 -17.08 6.31 -3.16
CA TRP A 92 -17.14 6.52 -4.61
C TRP A 92 -18.35 5.83 -5.25
N ALA A 93 -18.65 4.59 -4.86
CA ALA A 93 -19.82 3.88 -5.37
C ALA A 93 -21.12 4.64 -5.07
N ASN A 94 -21.25 5.19 -3.87
CA ASN A 94 -22.40 6.00 -3.48
C ASN A 94 -22.46 7.33 -4.24
N HIS A 95 -21.32 7.97 -4.52
CA HIS A 95 -21.27 9.18 -5.34
C HIS A 95 -21.70 8.91 -6.78
N VAL A 96 -21.18 7.85 -7.42
CA VAL A 96 -21.57 7.48 -8.79
C VAL A 96 -23.08 7.21 -8.87
N ARG A 97 -23.61 6.43 -7.92
CA ARG A 97 -25.06 6.15 -7.84
C ARG A 97 -25.87 7.42 -7.63
N TYR A 98 -25.43 8.31 -6.76
CA TYR A 98 -26.09 9.59 -6.53
C TYR A 98 -26.14 10.41 -7.81
N GLU A 99 -25.03 10.56 -8.54
CA GLU A 99 -25.01 11.35 -9.77
C GLU A 99 -25.92 10.77 -10.85
N GLN A 100 -25.97 9.44 -11.00
CA GLN A 100 -26.89 8.76 -11.91
C GLN A 100 -28.35 9.05 -11.55
N LEU A 101 -28.74 8.93 -10.27
CA LEU A 101 -30.10 9.19 -9.82
C LEU A 101 -30.47 10.67 -9.87
N ALA A 102 -29.56 11.55 -9.46
CA ALA A 102 -29.75 12.99 -9.46
C ALA A 102 -29.93 13.52 -10.88
N TYR A 103 -29.22 12.95 -11.87
CA TYR A 103 -29.44 13.24 -13.28
C TYR A 103 -30.89 12.92 -13.70
N VAL A 104 -31.39 11.72 -13.40
CA VAL A 104 -32.76 11.32 -13.76
C VAL A 104 -33.81 12.18 -13.02
N HIS A 105 -33.57 12.47 -11.74
CA HIS A 105 -34.43 13.35 -10.95
C HIS A 105 -34.51 14.77 -11.56
N ARG A 106 -33.39 15.31 -12.06
CA ARG A 106 -33.36 16.62 -12.75
C ARG A 106 -34.11 16.58 -14.09
N THR A 107 -33.89 15.54 -14.90
CA THR A 107 -34.49 15.44 -16.24
C THR A 107 -35.98 15.11 -16.23
N LEU A 108 -36.46 14.41 -15.19
CA LEU A 108 -37.88 14.12 -14.97
C LEU A 108 -38.53 15.04 -13.92
N SER A 109 -37.97 16.24 -13.71
CA SER A 109 -38.40 17.17 -12.65
C SER A 109 -39.86 17.62 -12.75
N GLN A 110 -40.50 17.49 -13.91
CA GLN A 110 -41.92 17.79 -14.13
C GLN A 110 -42.85 16.60 -13.86
N ASN A 111 -42.32 15.42 -13.54
CA ASN A 111 -43.13 14.26 -13.22
C ASN A 111 -43.91 14.51 -11.91
N PRO A 112 -45.25 14.54 -11.93
CA PRO A 112 -46.07 14.81 -10.74
C PRO A 112 -46.04 13.66 -9.71
N ARG A 113 -45.46 12.50 -10.06
CA ARG A 113 -45.38 11.32 -9.20
C ARG A 113 -43.98 10.68 -9.29
N PRO A 114 -42.96 11.28 -8.65
CA PRO A 114 -41.63 10.68 -8.61
C PRO A 114 -41.67 9.35 -7.84
N THR A 115 -40.99 8.34 -8.37
CA THR A 115 -40.88 7.01 -7.77
C THR A 115 -39.63 6.84 -6.89
N PHE A 116 -38.72 7.82 -6.92
CA PHE A 116 -37.51 7.85 -6.11
C PHE A 116 -37.06 9.29 -5.85
N VAL A 117 -36.18 9.48 -4.87
CA VAL A 117 -35.52 10.75 -4.56
C VAL A 117 -34.02 10.50 -4.46
N SER A 118 -33.20 11.33 -5.11
CA SER A 118 -31.76 11.29 -4.96
C SER A 118 -31.35 11.92 -3.63
N VAL A 119 -30.70 11.16 -2.75
CA VAL A 119 -30.15 11.66 -1.48
C VAL A 119 -28.65 11.87 -1.65
N ALA A 120 -28.17 13.07 -1.32
CA ALA A 120 -26.75 13.38 -1.39
C ALA A 120 -25.95 12.42 -0.48
N PRO A 121 -24.84 11.84 -0.96
CA PRO A 121 -24.03 10.94 -0.16
C PRO A 121 -23.25 11.71 0.91
N GLU A 122 -22.73 10.99 1.90
CA GLU A 122 -21.72 11.53 2.80
C GLU A 122 -20.48 11.99 2.01
N PRO A 123 -19.76 13.02 2.48
CA PRO A 123 -18.52 13.46 1.83
C PRO A 123 -17.49 12.34 1.71
N LEU A 124 -16.65 12.43 0.68
CA LEU A 124 -15.56 11.47 0.52
C LEU A 124 -14.63 11.45 1.74
N PRO A 125 -14.12 10.27 2.12
CA PRO A 125 -13.19 10.13 3.24
C PRO A 125 -11.97 11.03 3.05
N ARG A 126 -11.45 11.57 4.14
CA ARG A 126 -10.18 12.28 4.10
C ARG A 126 -9.02 11.29 3.96
N PRO A 127 -7.91 11.67 3.31
CA PRO A 127 -6.71 10.84 3.28
C PRO A 127 -6.26 10.46 4.70
N LEU A 128 -5.65 9.28 4.83
CA LEU A 128 -5.00 8.88 6.07
C LEU A 128 -3.90 9.90 6.46
N PRO A 129 -3.71 10.16 7.76
CA PRO A 129 -2.62 11.01 8.21
C PRO A 129 -1.26 10.41 7.83
N PRO A 130 -0.21 11.24 7.68
CA PRO A 130 1.15 10.75 7.47
C PRO A 130 1.56 9.75 8.56
N ASP A 131 2.42 8.80 8.20
CA ASP A 131 2.98 7.87 9.18
C ASP A 131 4.06 8.57 10.02
N GLU A 132 3.92 8.52 11.35
CA GLU A 132 4.82 9.20 12.29
C GLU A 132 5.84 8.25 12.95
N GLU A 133 5.75 6.94 12.73
CA GLU A 133 6.63 5.96 13.37
C GLU A 133 8.06 6.11 12.85
N LEU A 134 9.04 6.23 13.75
CA LEU A 134 10.43 6.35 13.35
C LEU A 134 11.11 4.98 13.31
N LEU A 135 11.44 4.53 12.10
CA LEU A 135 12.22 3.32 11.84
C LEU A 135 13.61 3.69 11.31
N ARG A 136 14.59 2.78 11.43
CA ARG A 136 15.94 3.03 10.91
C ARG A 136 15.99 2.75 9.41
N THR A 137 16.54 3.68 8.63
CA THR A 137 16.72 3.50 7.18
C THR A 137 17.97 2.66 6.89
N LEU A 138 17.84 1.68 6.01
CA LEU A 138 18.89 0.74 5.63
C LEU A 138 18.92 0.55 4.10
N PRO A 139 20.10 0.56 3.46
CA PRO A 139 20.22 0.24 2.05
C PRO A 139 20.22 -1.27 1.81
N MET A 140 19.45 -1.72 0.82
CA MET A 140 19.47 -3.08 0.28
C MET A 140 20.48 -3.17 -0.86
N VAL A 141 21.71 -3.60 -0.55
CA VAL A 141 22.85 -3.62 -1.51
C VAL A 141 22.60 -4.46 -2.77
N CYS A 142 21.64 -5.37 -2.75
CA CYS A 142 21.33 -6.24 -3.90
C CYS A 142 20.66 -5.50 -5.06
N CYS A 143 19.94 -4.40 -4.78
CA CYS A 143 19.13 -3.69 -5.79
C CYS A 143 19.13 -2.17 -5.62
N GLY A 144 19.82 -1.64 -4.60
CA GLY A 144 19.87 -0.21 -4.32
C GLY A 144 18.61 0.36 -3.66
N GLU A 145 17.64 -0.49 -3.32
CA GLU A 145 16.43 -0.06 -2.62
C GLU A 145 16.75 0.37 -1.19
N GLU A 146 16.00 1.35 -0.68
CA GLU A 146 16.03 1.71 0.73
C GLU A 146 14.78 1.15 1.42
N VAL A 147 14.98 0.66 2.65
CA VAL A 147 13.91 0.18 3.51
C VAL A 147 14.07 0.79 4.89
N GLN A 148 12.98 0.87 5.66
CA GLN A 148 13.08 1.15 7.09
C GLN A 148 12.65 -0.05 7.91
N ALA A 149 13.44 -0.36 8.93
CA ALA A 149 13.26 -1.49 9.83
C ALA A 149 13.16 -1.04 11.29
N ALA A 150 12.66 -1.92 12.15
CA ALA A 150 12.69 -1.72 13.59
C ALA A 150 14.14 -1.54 14.10
N TRP A 151 14.32 -0.65 15.08
CA TRP A 151 15.64 -0.27 15.59
C TRP A 151 16.34 -1.42 16.30
N GLU A 152 15.57 -2.22 17.00
CA GLU A 152 15.98 -3.37 17.80
C GLU A 152 16.21 -4.64 16.96
N TRP A 153 15.88 -4.63 15.67
CA TRP A 153 16.06 -5.82 14.83
C TRP A 153 17.54 -6.09 14.56
N ASP A 154 18.09 -7.19 15.05
CA ASP A 154 19.51 -7.54 14.88
C ASP A 154 19.74 -8.78 13.99
N GLN A 155 18.65 -9.45 13.59
CA GLN A 155 18.68 -10.65 12.76
C GLN A 155 18.88 -10.32 11.27
N PRO A 156 19.24 -11.32 10.45
CA PRO A 156 19.24 -11.17 9.00
C PRO A 156 17.90 -10.63 8.47
N MET A 157 17.98 -9.87 7.39
CA MET A 157 16.85 -9.28 6.69
C MET A 157 16.77 -9.84 5.28
N VAL A 158 15.61 -9.73 4.66
CA VAL A 158 15.36 -10.14 3.28
C VAL A 158 14.93 -8.91 2.49
N CYS A 159 15.55 -8.65 1.34
CA CYS A 159 15.17 -7.54 0.50
C CYS A 159 13.70 -7.70 0.05
N PRO A 160 12.81 -6.74 0.34
CA PRO A 160 11.41 -6.85 -0.04
C PRO A 160 11.19 -6.96 -1.55
N ARG A 161 12.14 -6.45 -2.34
CA ARG A 161 12.03 -6.36 -3.79
C ARG A 161 12.45 -7.64 -4.52
N CYS A 162 13.64 -8.15 -4.24
CA CYS A 162 14.20 -9.30 -4.96
C CYS A 162 14.30 -10.58 -4.13
N GLY A 163 14.06 -10.52 -2.81
CA GLY A 163 14.17 -11.66 -1.92
C GLY A 163 15.60 -12.05 -1.52
N ALA A 164 16.61 -11.25 -1.88
CA ALA A 164 17.99 -11.51 -1.46
C ALA A 164 18.14 -11.39 0.07
N HIS A 165 18.93 -12.28 0.67
CA HIS A 165 19.22 -12.25 2.09
C HIS A 165 20.37 -11.28 2.40
N HIS A 166 20.18 -10.47 3.43
CA HIS A 166 21.15 -9.53 3.96
C HIS A 166 21.44 -9.90 5.41
N GLY A 167 22.68 -10.30 5.71
CA GLY A 167 23.13 -10.48 7.09
C GLY A 167 23.05 -9.14 7.83
N GLY A 168 22.55 -9.17 9.07
CA GLY A 168 22.39 -7.97 9.90
C GLY A 168 23.67 -7.14 9.89
N LEU A 169 23.54 -5.82 9.82
CA LEU A 169 24.64 -4.86 9.93
C LEU A 169 25.22 -4.85 11.37
N SER A 170 25.43 -6.02 11.97
CA SER A 170 26.35 -6.18 13.08
C SER A 170 27.75 -5.96 12.49
N GLY A 171 28.17 -4.70 12.46
CA GLY A 171 29.55 -4.26 12.25
C GLY A 171 30.47 -4.72 13.38
N ARG A 172 30.50 -6.02 13.66
CA ARG A 172 31.48 -6.74 14.48
C ARG A 172 31.71 -8.13 13.89
N GLN A 173 31.99 -8.23 12.59
CA GLN A 173 32.97 -9.25 12.20
C GLN A 173 34.32 -8.71 12.67
N GLN A 174 34.81 -9.25 13.77
CA GLN A 174 36.17 -9.02 14.24
C GLN A 174 37.10 -9.59 13.16
N VAL A 175 37.53 -8.76 12.21
CA VAL A 175 38.56 -9.14 11.26
C VAL A 175 39.85 -9.23 12.07
N GLN A 176 40.23 -10.45 12.46
CA GLN A 176 41.56 -10.68 13.02
C GLN A 176 42.58 -10.54 11.89
N LEU A 177 43.23 -9.37 11.85
CA LEU A 177 44.40 -9.16 11.02
C LEU A 177 45.60 -9.71 11.78
N GLU A 178 46.11 -10.87 11.37
CA GLU A 178 47.42 -11.35 11.80
C GLU A 178 48.49 -10.66 10.97
N PHE A 179 49.36 -9.90 11.62
CA PHE A 179 50.54 -9.34 10.98
C PHE A 179 51.55 -10.47 10.73
N VAL A 180 51.74 -10.83 9.46
CA VAL A 180 52.86 -11.66 9.03
C VAL A 180 54.12 -10.79 9.12
N ARG A 181 55.07 -11.17 9.98
CA ARG A 181 56.39 -10.54 10.02
C ARG A 181 57.24 -11.17 8.92
N GLU A 182 57.84 -10.31 8.08
CA GLU A 182 58.88 -10.66 7.12
C GLU A 182 60.13 -11.22 7.79
#